data_AF-A0A7S4LBL4-F1
#
_entry.id   AF-A0A7S4LBL4-F1
#
_cell.length_a   1.000
_cell.length_b   1.000
_cell.length_c   1.000
_cell.angle_alpha   90.00
_cell.angle_beta   90.00
_cell.angle_gamma   90.00
#
_symmetry.space_group_name_H-M   'P 1'
#
loop_
_entity.id
_entity.type
_entity.pdbx_description
1 polymer ?
#
loop_
_entity_poly.entity_id
_entity_poly.type
_entity_poly.pdbx_seq_one_letter_code
_entity_poly.pdbx_strand_id
1 'polypeptide(L)'
;MPPKSKQAPQGLNIDVANLKTNDELLAALKEMSDVLKNSKTTVHALPTIRLFCERPEKWIEPYLIASLSFILPQFAASKGVQKACEDTGKSIIKRSKASSAEMVLEHLYQGMSSPKWQVKQGSATLLALLCKQHTKDVGHCLPDVVKHLIECLADTKPEVRNTALQVFKDVCNDTIANPDVKPIMGFIITAYTDPVGKTTEALDKLMMTTFVSTVDAPTLGLLCPMLRRGMMERKAEFKRKAALVIGNLCKLVVDPGFRHFCCAGFSCVTCMFVKAARSEATTPVVEDRF
;
A
#
# COMPACT_ATOMS: atom_id res chain seq x y z
N MET A 1 -23.00 36.18 -37.90
CA MET A 1 -22.04 36.14 -36.77
C MET A 1 -21.42 34.75 -36.73
N PRO A 2 -20.12 34.59 -36.96
CA PRO A 2 -19.45 33.29 -36.81
C PRO A 2 -19.41 32.87 -35.32
N PRO A 3 -19.47 31.57 -35.00
CA PRO A 3 -19.45 31.09 -33.63
C PRO A 3 -18.07 31.34 -33.01
N LYS A 4 -18.07 32.02 -31.85
CA LYS A 4 -16.87 32.25 -31.04
C LYS A 4 -16.19 30.91 -30.71
N SER A 5 -14.97 30.74 -31.20
CA SER A 5 -14.07 29.66 -30.83
C SER A 5 -13.92 29.61 -29.31
N LYS A 6 -14.25 28.47 -28.70
CA LYS A 6 -13.97 28.18 -27.28
C LYS A 6 -12.46 28.25 -27.06
N GLN A 7 -11.99 29.32 -26.42
CA GLN A 7 -10.63 29.38 -25.89
C GLN A 7 -10.47 28.27 -24.85
N ALA A 8 -9.43 27.44 -25.04
CA ALA A 8 -8.99 26.48 -24.03
C ALA A 8 -8.65 27.22 -22.73
N PRO A 9 -8.95 26.68 -21.55
CA PRO A 9 -8.56 27.31 -20.29
C PRO A 9 -7.03 27.40 -20.25
N GLN A 10 -6.54 28.64 -20.15
CA GLN A 10 -5.13 28.98 -20.06
C GLN A 10 -4.53 28.28 -18.84
N GLY A 11 -3.38 27.65 -19.02
CA GLY A 11 -2.67 26.97 -17.94
C GLY A 11 -2.30 27.94 -16.83
N LEU A 12 -2.13 27.41 -15.63
CA LEU A 12 -1.67 28.15 -14.45
C LEU A 12 -0.25 28.69 -14.74
N ASN A 13 -0.16 29.94 -15.21
CA ASN A 13 1.08 30.57 -15.63
C ASN A 13 1.81 31.17 -14.41
N ILE A 14 2.09 30.32 -13.42
CA ILE A 14 2.91 30.67 -12.28
C ILE A 14 4.35 30.35 -12.66
N ASP A 15 5.20 31.38 -12.70
CA ASP A 15 6.63 31.22 -12.89
C ASP A 15 7.28 30.80 -11.56
N VAL A 16 7.17 29.52 -11.24
CA VAL A 16 7.66 28.92 -9.99
C VAL A 16 9.16 29.14 -9.78
N ALA A 17 9.93 29.28 -10.87
CA ALA A 17 11.38 29.48 -10.81
C ALA A 17 11.77 30.88 -10.33
N ASN A 18 10.90 31.88 -10.53
CA ASN A 18 11.17 33.27 -10.20
C ASN A 18 10.65 33.71 -8.82
N LEU A 19 9.94 32.84 -8.08
CA LEU A 19 9.47 33.12 -6.73
C LEU A 19 10.64 33.10 -5.74
N LYS A 20 10.92 34.24 -5.09
CA LYS A 20 12.09 34.41 -4.22
C LYS A 20 11.72 34.43 -2.74
N THR A 21 10.52 34.91 -2.40
CA THR A 21 10.09 35.03 -1.01
C THR A 21 9.15 33.89 -0.59
N ASN A 22 9.17 33.54 0.69
CA ASN A 22 8.26 32.51 1.23
C ASN A 22 6.78 32.91 1.11
N ASP A 23 6.47 34.21 1.16
CA ASP A 23 5.10 34.71 1.03
C ASP A 23 4.58 34.58 -0.41
N GLU A 24 5.43 34.84 -1.41
CA GLU A 24 5.12 34.58 -2.82
C GLU A 24 4.88 33.10 -3.09
N LEU A 25 5.73 32.23 -2.54
CA LEU A 25 5.58 30.77 -2.64
C LEU A 25 4.26 30.31 -2.01
N LEU A 26 3.90 30.82 -0.84
CA LEU A 26 2.67 30.47 -0.15
C LEU A 26 1.44 30.97 -0.93
N ALA A 27 1.48 32.18 -1.49
CA ALA A 27 0.41 32.71 -2.33
C ALA A 27 0.19 31.85 -3.58
N ALA A 28 1.27 31.47 -4.26
CA ALA A 28 1.22 30.60 -5.43
C ALA A 28 0.70 29.19 -5.12
N LEU A 29 1.05 28.62 -3.96
CA LEU A 29 0.52 27.33 -3.49
C LEU A 29 -0.98 27.41 -3.18
N LYS A 30 -1.45 28.51 -2.60
CA LYS A 30 -2.88 28.75 -2.35
C LYS A 30 -3.66 28.87 -3.65
N GLU A 31 -3.16 29.67 -4.60
CA GLU A 31 -3.76 29.81 -5.92
C GLU A 31 -3.85 28.45 -6.65
N MET A 32 -2.76 27.68 -6.61
CA MET A 32 -2.76 26.32 -7.14
C MET A 32 -3.82 25.45 -6.45
N SER A 33 -3.91 25.48 -5.12
CA SER A 33 -4.92 24.71 -4.38
C SER A 33 -6.35 25.08 -4.77
N ASP A 34 -6.62 26.34 -5.10
CA ASP A 34 -7.93 26.77 -5.58
C ASP A 34 -8.21 26.28 -7.01
N VAL A 35 -7.20 26.31 -7.88
CA VAL A 35 -7.31 25.78 -9.24
C VAL A 35 -7.48 24.26 -9.28
N LEU A 36 -6.91 23.54 -8.31
CA LEU A 36 -7.04 22.08 -8.20
C LEU A 36 -8.46 21.62 -7.86
N LYS A 37 -9.27 22.46 -7.21
CA LYS A 37 -10.70 22.16 -6.90
C LYS A 37 -11.53 21.95 -8.18
N ASN A 38 -11.11 22.53 -9.29
CA ASN A 38 -11.79 22.45 -10.57
C ASN A 38 -11.14 21.37 -11.46
N SER A 39 -11.85 20.24 -11.66
CA SER A 39 -11.34 19.08 -12.41
C SER A 39 -10.78 19.39 -13.81
N LYS A 40 -11.36 20.36 -14.53
CA LYS A 40 -10.89 20.76 -15.86
C LYS A 40 -9.55 21.49 -15.83
N THR A 41 -9.31 22.27 -14.78
CA THR A 41 -8.09 23.07 -14.62
C THR A 41 -6.98 22.30 -13.91
N THR A 42 -7.32 21.24 -13.15
CA THR A 42 -6.36 20.34 -12.51
C THR A 42 -5.31 19.82 -13.50
N VAL A 43 -5.74 19.42 -14.70
CA VAL A 43 -4.85 18.89 -15.76
C VAL A 43 -3.78 19.90 -16.16
N HIS A 44 -4.14 21.17 -16.23
CA HIS A 44 -3.23 22.23 -16.61
C HIS A 44 -2.27 22.65 -15.49
N ALA A 45 -2.58 22.33 -14.23
CA ALA A 45 -1.74 22.60 -13.08
C ALA A 45 -0.67 21.53 -12.83
N LEU A 46 -0.75 20.34 -13.47
CA LEU A 46 0.18 19.23 -13.27
C LEU A 46 1.66 19.61 -13.51
N PRO A 47 2.03 20.33 -14.59
CA PRO A 47 3.43 20.74 -14.80
C PRO A 47 3.92 21.67 -13.69
N THR A 48 3.07 22.60 -13.25
CA THR A 48 3.39 23.53 -12.17
C THR A 48 3.65 22.80 -10.86
N ILE A 49 2.83 21.80 -10.50
CA ILE A 49 3.05 20.96 -9.31
C ILE A 49 4.42 20.26 -9.38
N ARG A 50 4.82 19.77 -10.55
CA ARG A 50 6.14 19.15 -10.73
C ARG A 50 7.29 20.14 -10.47
N LEU A 51 7.17 21.38 -10.92
CA LEU A 51 8.16 22.43 -10.62
C LEU A 51 8.24 22.70 -9.10
N PHE A 52 7.10 22.70 -8.40
CA PHE A 52 7.11 22.80 -6.94
C PHE A 52 7.74 21.59 -6.24
N CYS A 53 7.73 20.40 -6.85
CA CYS A 53 8.43 19.24 -6.30
C CYS A 53 9.96 19.38 -6.37
N GLU A 54 10.48 20.19 -7.30
CA GLU A 54 11.91 20.46 -7.48
C GLU A 54 12.44 21.53 -6.50
N ARG A 55 11.54 22.23 -5.80
CA ARG A 55 11.88 23.29 -4.86
C ARG A 55 12.53 22.73 -3.57
N PRO A 56 13.58 23.40 -3.04
CA PRO A 56 14.31 22.93 -1.87
C PRO A 56 13.51 23.07 -0.56
N GLU A 57 12.50 23.96 -0.52
CA GLU A 57 11.76 24.26 0.70
C GLU A 57 11.00 23.04 1.23
N LYS A 58 11.31 22.63 2.47
CA LYS A 58 10.72 21.45 3.11
C LYS A 58 9.28 21.63 3.58
N TRP A 59 8.84 22.86 3.80
CA TRP A 59 7.50 23.19 4.33
C TRP A 59 6.40 23.09 3.27
N ILE A 60 6.75 22.99 1.99
CA ILE A 60 5.81 22.88 0.86
C ILE A 60 5.18 21.48 0.78
N GLU A 61 5.85 20.47 1.36
CA GLU A 61 5.48 19.05 1.27
C GLU A 61 4.01 18.72 1.59
N PRO A 62 3.37 19.24 2.66
CA PRO A 62 1.97 18.94 2.96
C PRO A 62 1.01 19.41 1.86
N TYR A 63 1.30 20.54 1.20
CA TYR A 63 0.51 21.05 0.08
C TYR A 63 0.62 20.13 -1.15
N LEU A 64 1.82 19.60 -1.41
CA LEU A 64 2.05 18.63 -2.48
C LEU A 64 1.32 17.32 -2.22
N ILE A 65 1.34 16.81 -0.98
CA ILE A 65 0.62 15.59 -0.61
C ILE A 65 -0.89 15.81 -0.75
N ALA A 66 -1.42 16.92 -0.24
CA ALA A 66 -2.85 17.24 -0.37
C ALA A 66 -3.31 17.32 -1.83
N SER A 67 -2.42 17.73 -2.75
CA SER A 67 -2.73 17.78 -4.19
C SER A 67 -3.05 16.42 -4.80
N LEU A 68 -2.58 15.30 -4.21
CA LEU A 68 -2.85 13.94 -4.69
C LEU A 68 -4.36 13.64 -4.76
N SER A 69 -5.15 14.15 -3.81
CA SER A 69 -6.61 14.00 -3.80
C SER A 69 -7.28 14.52 -5.09
N PHE A 70 -6.70 15.54 -5.72
CA PHE A 70 -7.19 16.12 -6.97
C PHE A 70 -6.54 15.49 -8.21
N ILE A 71 -5.30 15.01 -8.10
CA ILE A 71 -4.55 14.38 -9.20
C ILE A 71 -5.06 12.96 -9.48
N LEU A 72 -5.30 12.14 -8.46
CA LEU A 72 -5.70 10.74 -8.63
C LEU A 72 -6.97 10.57 -9.51
N PRO A 73 -8.04 11.36 -9.34
CA PRO A 73 -9.20 11.29 -10.22
C PRO A 73 -8.91 11.57 -11.71
N GLN A 74 -7.84 12.30 -12.03
CA GLN A 74 -7.47 12.67 -13.41
C GLN A 74 -6.84 11.50 -14.19
N PHE A 75 -6.48 10.40 -13.54
CA PHE A 75 -6.13 9.16 -14.24
C PHE A 75 -7.28 8.62 -15.11
N ALA A 76 -8.53 9.00 -14.84
CA ALA A 76 -9.66 8.61 -15.69
C ALA A 76 -9.86 9.48 -16.94
N ALA A 77 -9.00 10.50 -17.16
CA ALA A 77 -9.07 11.37 -18.33
C ALA A 77 -8.41 10.71 -19.56
N SER A 78 -7.82 11.50 -20.46
CA SER A 78 -7.17 10.99 -21.67
C SER A 78 -5.80 10.36 -21.37
N LYS A 79 -5.29 9.51 -22.29
CA LYS A 79 -3.98 8.83 -22.13
C LYS A 79 -2.81 9.82 -21.92
N GLY A 80 -2.86 10.99 -22.56
CA GLY A 80 -1.86 12.04 -22.36
C GLY A 80 -1.88 12.60 -20.94
N VAL A 81 -3.09 12.80 -20.39
CA VAL A 81 -3.28 13.27 -19.01
C VAL A 81 -2.89 12.20 -18.01
N GLN A 82 -3.18 10.93 -18.27
CA GLN A 82 -2.76 9.80 -17.42
C GLN A 82 -1.24 9.80 -17.19
N LYS A 83 -0.46 9.91 -18.28
CA LYS A 83 1.00 9.95 -18.18
C LYS A 83 1.47 11.17 -17.38
N ALA A 84 0.88 12.34 -17.62
CA ALA A 84 1.20 13.54 -16.86
C ALA A 84 0.87 13.40 -15.36
N CYS A 85 -0.24 12.75 -15.03
CA CYS A 85 -0.64 12.46 -13.64
C CYS A 85 0.34 11.47 -12.99
N GLU A 86 0.74 10.43 -13.72
CA GLU A 86 1.72 9.46 -13.26
C GLU A 86 3.08 10.12 -13.00
N ASP A 87 3.60 10.93 -13.93
CA ASP A 87 4.86 11.64 -13.76
C ASP A 87 4.82 12.64 -12.59
N THR A 88 3.67 13.30 -12.39
CA THR A 88 3.46 14.23 -11.27
C THR A 88 3.37 13.49 -9.94
N GLY A 89 2.58 12.41 -9.85
CA GLY A 89 2.48 11.58 -8.66
C GLY A 89 3.82 10.96 -8.27
N LYS A 90 4.60 10.49 -9.25
CA LYS A 90 5.97 10.00 -9.02
C LYS A 90 6.89 11.09 -8.46
N SER A 91 6.74 12.34 -8.92
CA SER A 91 7.54 13.47 -8.43
C SER A 91 7.19 13.81 -6.98
N ILE A 92 5.89 13.78 -6.63
CA ILE A 92 5.41 14.00 -5.25
C ILE A 92 5.94 12.91 -4.33
N ILE A 93 5.86 11.63 -4.72
CA ILE A 93 6.36 10.51 -3.92
C ILE A 93 7.88 10.59 -3.74
N LYS A 94 8.63 10.89 -4.80
CA LYS A 94 10.10 11.08 -4.70
C LYS A 94 10.47 12.20 -3.73
N ARG A 95 9.62 13.23 -3.62
CA ARG A 95 9.83 14.36 -2.72
C ARG A 95 9.42 14.07 -1.27
N SER A 96 8.54 13.08 -1.06
CA SER A 96 7.98 12.77 0.26
C SER A 96 9.01 12.17 1.20
N LYS A 97 8.93 12.55 2.48
CA LYS A 97 9.73 12.01 3.57
C LYS A 97 9.03 10.79 4.17
N ALA A 98 9.82 9.93 4.81
CA ALA A 98 9.36 8.77 5.57
C ALA A 98 8.18 9.09 6.52
N SER A 99 8.27 10.19 7.28
CA SER A 99 7.22 10.61 8.23
C SER A 99 5.88 10.98 7.59
N SER A 100 5.85 11.19 6.27
CA SER A 100 4.65 11.54 5.52
C SER A 100 4.10 10.37 4.69
N ALA A 101 4.78 9.22 4.70
CA ALA A 101 4.41 8.06 3.91
C ALA A 101 3.00 7.56 4.24
N GLU A 102 2.61 7.59 5.52
CA GLU A 102 1.27 7.21 5.96
C GLU A 102 0.17 8.13 5.38
N MET A 103 0.41 9.45 5.39
CA MET A 103 -0.51 10.41 4.74
C MET A 103 -0.63 10.16 3.24
N VAL A 104 0.47 9.81 2.56
CA VAL A 104 0.44 9.46 1.13
C VAL A 104 -0.34 8.16 0.92
N LEU A 105 -0.14 7.14 1.77
CA LEU A 105 -0.87 5.87 1.71
C LEU A 105 -2.38 6.07 1.79
N GLU A 106 -2.87 6.92 2.70
CA GLU A 106 -4.30 7.22 2.82
C GLU A 106 -4.92 7.71 1.50
N HIS A 107 -4.24 8.63 0.80
CA HIS A 107 -4.69 9.13 -0.49
C HIS A 107 -4.67 8.02 -1.56
N LEU A 108 -3.63 7.18 -1.57
CA LEU A 108 -3.51 6.08 -2.53
C LEU A 108 -4.57 5.01 -2.29
N TYR A 109 -4.89 4.67 -1.04
CA TYR A 109 -5.96 3.75 -0.69
C TYR A 109 -7.32 4.24 -1.19
N GLN A 110 -7.64 5.53 -1.00
CA GLN A 110 -8.85 6.13 -1.56
C GLN A 110 -8.91 6.01 -3.09
N GLY A 111 -7.76 6.19 -3.76
CA GLY A 111 -7.64 5.98 -5.20
C GLY A 111 -7.84 4.52 -5.64
N MET A 112 -7.31 3.57 -4.88
CA MET A 112 -7.47 2.11 -5.12
C MET A 112 -8.91 1.63 -4.91
N SER A 113 -9.68 2.28 -4.05
CA SER A 113 -11.10 2.00 -3.85
C SER A 113 -12.03 2.77 -4.83
N SER A 114 -11.47 3.56 -5.76
CA SER A 114 -12.26 4.34 -6.72
C SER A 114 -13.06 3.46 -7.69
N PRO A 115 -14.30 3.82 -8.09
CA PRO A 115 -15.05 3.05 -9.08
C PRO A 115 -14.40 3.05 -10.48
N LYS A 116 -13.49 3.99 -10.75
CA LYS A 116 -12.83 4.12 -12.06
C LYS A 116 -11.56 3.29 -12.10
N TRP A 117 -11.52 2.28 -12.98
CA TRP A 117 -10.41 1.32 -13.04
C TRP A 117 -9.04 1.97 -13.33
N GLN A 118 -9.00 3.04 -14.12
CA GLN A 118 -7.75 3.77 -14.41
C GLN A 118 -7.18 4.45 -13.17
N VAL A 119 -8.04 4.92 -12.27
CA VAL A 119 -7.63 5.54 -10.99
C VAL A 119 -7.07 4.46 -10.07
N LYS A 120 -7.73 3.29 -10.00
CA LYS A 120 -7.20 2.14 -9.24
C LYS A 120 -5.82 1.73 -9.74
N GLN A 121 -5.69 1.57 -11.06
CA GLN A 121 -4.44 1.19 -11.70
C GLN A 121 -3.32 2.20 -11.41
N GLY A 122 -3.58 3.48 -11.62
CA GLY A 122 -2.61 4.55 -11.36
C GLY A 122 -2.20 4.62 -9.89
N SER A 123 -3.15 4.50 -8.97
CA SER A 123 -2.90 4.51 -7.53
C SER A 123 -2.05 3.32 -7.09
N ALA A 124 -2.31 2.12 -7.64
CA ALA A 124 -1.50 0.93 -7.37
C ALA A 124 -0.06 1.08 -7.90
N THR A 125 0.13 1.66 -9.09
CA THR A 125 1.47 1.95 -9.63
C THR A 125 2.25 2.93 -8.75
N LEU A 126 1.58 3.98 -8.26
CA LEU A 126 2.20 4.95 -7.35
C LEU A 126 2.53 4.32 -5.98
N LEU A 127 1.67 3.41 -5.49
CA LEU A 127 1.92 2.64 -4.26
C LEU A 127 3.22 1.82 -4.34
N ALA A 128 3.48 1.13 -5.44
CA ALA A 128 4.74 0.39 -5.62
C ALA A 128 5.97 1.29 -5.45
N LEU A 129 5.94 2.50 -6.03
CA LEU A 129 7.04 3.46 -5.89
C LEU A 129 7.23 3.89 -4.42
N LEU A 130 6.14 4.16 -3.70
CA LEU A 130 6.20 4.56 -2.30
C LEU A 130 6.80 3.45 -1.42
N CYS A 131 6.36 2.21 -1.61
CA CYS A 131 6.88 1.05 -0.86
C CYS A 131 8.38 0.82 -1.13
N LYS A 132 8.82 1.02 -2.37
CA LYS A 132 10.24 0.91 -2.75
C LYS A 132 11.10 2.01 -2.11
N GLN A 133 10.54 3.20 -1.93
CA GLN A 133 11.28 4.34 -1.39
C GLN A 133 11.36 4.33 0.14
N HIS A 134 10.26 3.99 0.81
CA HIS A 134 10.12 4.03 2.27
C HIS A 134 9.83 2.63 2.85
N THR A 135 10.64 1.64 2.47
CA THR A 135 10.40 0.22 2.77
C THR A 135 10.25 -0.08 4.27
N LYS A 136 11.05 0.58 5.13
CA LYS A 136 11.00 0.37 6.58
C LYS A 136 9.73 0.95 7.19
N ASP A 137 9.34 2.15 6.76
CA ASP A 137 8.15 2.84 7.28
C ASP A 137 6.87 2.14 6.82
N VAL A 138 6.80 1.77 5.54
CA VAL A 138 5.68 1.02 4.96
C VAL A 138 5.57 -0.40 5.52
N GLY A 139 6.67 -1.00 5.99
CA GLY A 139 6.67 -2.31 6.64
C GLY A 139 5.69 -2.40 7.82
N HIS A 140 5.47 -1.30 8.55
CA HIS A 140 4.50 -1.21 9.63
C HIS A 140 3.05 -1.10 9.13
N CYS A 141 2.84 -0.56 7.93
CA CYS A 141 1.52 -0.45 7.30
C CYS A 141 1.23 -1.62 6.35
N LEU A 142 2.12 -2.61 6.25
CA LEU A 142 2.02 -3.68 5.26
C LEU A 142 0.71 -4.48 5.32
N PRO A 143 0.09 -4.77 6.48
CA PRO A 143 -1.20 -5.46 6.51
C PRO A 143 -2.31 -4.69 5.76
N ASP A 144 -2.33 -3.36 5.89
CA ASP A 144 -3.30 -2.52 5.19
C ASP A 144 -2.98 -2.42 3.70
N VAL A 145 -1.69 -2.32 3.34
CA VAL A 145 -1.24 -2.39 1.94
C VAL A 145 -1.69 -3.70 1.29
N VAL A 146 -1.43 -4.83 1.96
CA VAL A 146 -1.81 -6.17 1.49
C VAL A 146 -3.32 -6.28 1.33
N LYS A 147 -4.11 -5.76 2.28
CA LYS A 147 -5.58 -5.73 2.18
C LYS A 147 -6.06 -5.02 0.91
N HIS A 148 -5.60 -3.79 0.65
CA HIS A 148 -6.03 -3.02 -0.52
C HIS A 148 -5.56 -3.66 -1.83
N LEU A 149 -4.38 -4.28 -1.85
CA LEU A 149 -3.89 -4.99 -3.03
C LEU A 149 -4.71 -6.27 -3.31
N ILE A 150 -5.12 -7.02 -2.28
CA ILE A 150 -6.01 -8.19 -2.44
C ILE A 150 -7.34 -7.78 -3.07
N GLU A 151 -7.91 -6.64 -2.66
CA GLU A 151 -9.13 -6.09 -3.27
C GLU A 151 -8.94 -5.78 -4.76
N CYS A 152 -7.78 -5.23 -5.14
CA CYS A 152 -7.44 -4.96 -6.53
C CYS A 152 -7.10 -6.23 -7.35
N LEU A 153 -6.56 -7.28 -6.72
CA LEU A 153 -6.37 -8.60 -7.34
C LEU A 153 -7.70 -9.27 -7.68
N ALA A 154 -8.75 -8.99 -6.90
CA ALA A 154 -10.12 -9.45 -7.15
C ALA A 154 -10.92 -8.54 -8.09
N ASP A 155 -10.31 -7.51 -8.70
CA ASP A 155 -11.02 -6.57 -9.57
C ASP A 155 -11.51 -7.24 -10.86
N THR A 156 -12.63 -6.75 -11.40
CA THR A 156 -13.20 -7.24 -12.67
C THR A 156 -12.33 -6.94 -13.89
N LYS A 157 -11.54 -5.85 -13.86
CA LYS A 157 -10.71 -5.42 -14.98
C LYS A 157 -9.33 -6.10 -14.97
N PRO A 158 -8.94 -6.79 -16.05
CA PRO A 158 -7.65 -7.47 -16.12
C PRO A 158 -6.47 -6.51 -15.99
N GLU A 159 -6.59 -5.26 -16.46
CA GLU A 159 -5.55 -4.24 -16.37
C GLU A 159 -5.22 -3.91 -14.91
N VAL A 160 -6.25 -3.79 -14.06
CA VAL A 160 -6.10 -3.55 -12.62
C VAL A 160 -5.49 -4.78 -11.95
N ARG A 161 -6.00 -5.98 -12.24
CA ARG A 161 -5.46 -7.23 -11.67
C ARG A 161 -3.98 -7.44 -12.01
N ASN A 162 -3.60 -7.25 -13.26
CA ASN A 162 -2.22 -7.43 -13.73
C ASN A 162 -1.28 -6.42 -13.07
N THR A 163 -1.72 -5.17 -12.94
CA THR A 163 -0.95 -4.12 -12.27
C THR A 163 -0.83 -4.44 -10.78
N ALA A 164 -1.94 -4.79 -10.11
CA ALA A 164 -1.94 -5.17 -8.70
C ALA A 164 -1.05 -6.38 -8.42
N LEU A 165 -1.02 -7.38 -9.30
CA LEU A 165 -0.16 -8.55 -9.17
C LEU A 165 1.33 -8.20 -9.26
N GLN A 166 1.70 -7.31 -10.17
CA GLN A 166 3.09 -6.83 -10.25
C GLN A 166 3.47 -6.02 -9.01
N VAL A 167 2.61 -5.07 -8.62
CA VAL A 167 2.80 -4.27 -7.40
C VAL A 167 2.92 -5.16 -6.17
N PHE A 168 2.06 -6.18 -6.04
CA PHE A 168 2.10 -7.12 -4.91
C PHE A 168 3.44 -7.86 -4.84
N LYS A 169 3.95 -8.34 -5.98
CA LYS A 169 5.26 -9.00 -6.06
C LYS A 169 6.38 -8.05 -5.65
N ASP A 170 6.40 -6.84 -6.21
CA ASP A 170 7.43 -5.84 -5.94
C ASP A 170 7.44 -5.46 -4.45
N VAL A 171 6.27 -5.15 -3.89
CA VAL A 171 6.11 -4.80 -2.46
C VAL A 171 6.58 -5.95 -1.56
N CYS A 172 6.21 -7.18 -1.86
CA CYS A 172 6.63 -8.34 -1.07
C CYS A 172 8.14 -8.57 -1.15
N ASN A 173 8.73 -8.45 -2.34
CA ASN A 173 10.17 -8.64 -2.55
C ASN A 173 11.01 -7.57 -1.87
N ASP A 174 10.56 -6.31 -1.90
CA ASP A 174 11.26 -5.18 -1.32
C ASP A 174 11.09 -5.14 0.22
N THR A 175 9.90 -5.43 0.74
CA THR A 175 9.58 -5.23 2.17
C THR A 175 9.88 -6.45 3.04
N ILE A 176 9.80 -7.67 2.49
CA ILE A 176 9.93 -8.90 3.29
C ILE A 176 11.36 -9.45 3.16
N ALA A 177 12.14 -9.28 4.24
CA ALA A 177 13.53 -9.74 4.30
C ALA A 177 13.68 -11.18 4.83
N ASN A 178 12.63 -11.79 5.38
CA ASN A 178 12.72 -13.09 6.05
C ASN A 178 13.12 -14.23 5.07
N PRO A 179 14.24 -14.94 5.32
CA PRO A 179 14.78 -15.93 4.39
C PRO A 179 13.96 -17.22 4.33
N ASP A 180 13.17 -17.54 5.36
CA ASP A 180 12.32 -18.73 5.39
C ASP A 180 11.08 -18.57 4.50
N VAL A 181 10.61 -17.32 4.33
CA VAL A 181 9.41 -16.99 3.55
C VAL A 181 9.70 -16.65 2.09
N LYS A 182 10.90 -16.15 1.77
CA LYS A 182 11.27 -15.82 0.37
C LYS A 182 11.07 -16.99 -0.62
N PRO A 183 11.49 -18.24 -0.33
CA PRO A 183 11.32 -19.37 -1.26
C PRO A 183 9.85 -19.72 -1.57
N ILE A 184 8.95 -19.44 -0.62
CA ILE A 184 7.52 -19.77 -0.73
C ILE A 184 6.66 -18.59 -1.18
N MET A 185 7.25 -17.39 -1.32
CA MET A 185 6.56 -16.15 -1.67
C MET A 185 5.69 -16.29 -2.93
N GLY A 186 6.20 -16.97 -3.96
CA GLY A 186 5.45 -17.21 -5.20
C GLY A 186 4.13 -17.96 -4.95
N PHE A 187 4.15 -19.00 -4.12
CA PHE A 187 2.95 -19.77 -3.76
C PHE A 187 1.95 -18.93 -2.97
N ILE A 188 2.44 -18.09 -2.05
CA ILE A 188 1.59 -17.19 -1.25
C ILE A 188 0.88 -16.17 -2.16
N ILE A 189 1.61 -15.53 -3.06
CA ILE A 189 1.04 -14.56 -4.02
C ILE A 189 0.02 -15.25 -4.95
N THR A 190 0.33 -16.45 -5.42
CA THR A 190 -0.60 -17.25 -6.23
C THR A 190 -1.85 -17.63 -5.44
N ALA A 191 -1.74 -17.96 -4.15
CA ALA A 191 -2.89 -18.19 -3.28
C ALA A 191 -3.75 -16.94 -3.09
N TYR A 192 -3.18 -15.74 -3.09
CA TYR A 192 -3.97 -14.51 -3.10
C TYR A 192 -4.69 -14.24 -4.42
N THR A 193 -4.13 -14.72 -5.54
CA THR A 193 -4.71 -14.54 -6.88
C THR A 193 -5.84 -15.55 -7.15
N ASP A 194 -5.65 -16.81 -6.77
CA ASP A 194 -6.68 -17.87 -6.83
C ASP A 194 -6.85 -18.51 -5.44
N PRO A 195 -7.68 -17.90 -4.58
CA PRO A 195 -7.76 -18.32 -3.21
C PRO A 195 -8.67 -19.54 -3.00
N VAL A 196 -9.31 -20.06 -4.05
CA VAL A 196 -10.11 -21.30 -4.00
C VAL A 196 -9.25 -22.50 -4.36
N GLY A 197 -8.47 -22.40 -5.45
CA GLY A 197 -7.65 -23.52 -5.93
C GLY A 197 -6.28 -23.62 -5.28
N LYS A 198 -5.66 -22.49 -4.92
CA LYS A 198 -4.23 -22.43 -4.60
C LYS A 198 -3.87 -22.24 -3.14
N THR A 199 -4.85 -21.90 -2.29
CA THR A 199 -4.63 -21.77 -0.83
C THR A 199 -4.11 -23.07 -0.20
N THR A 200 -4.59 -24.23 -0.65
CA THR A 200 -4.13 -25.54 -0.17
C THR A 200 -2.63 -25.73 -0.38
N GLU A 201 -2.19 -25.48 -1.61
CA GLU A 201 -0.81 -25.67 -2.04
C GLU A 201 0.12 -24.73 -1.24
N ALA A 202 -0.29 -23.48 -1.03
CA ALA A 202 0.47 -22.55 -0.21
C ALA A 202 0.54 -22.97 1.27
N LEU A 203 -0.55 -23.45 1.86
CA LEU A 203 -0.56 -23.97 3.24
C LEU A 203 0.32 -25.21 3.40
N ASP A 204 0.30 -26.12 2.43
CA ASP A 204 1.14 -27.32 2.44
C ASP A 204 2.63 -26.95 2.38
N LYS A 205 3.00 -25.99 1.53
CA LYS A 205 4.37 -25.47 1.48
C LYS A 205 4.78 -24.80 2.80
N LEU A 206 3.91 -23.99 3.39
CA LEU A 206 4.17 -23.35 4.68
C LEU A 206 4.33 -24.34 5.83
N MET A 207 3.61 -25.47 5.79
CA MET A 207 3.78 -26.54 6.78
C MET A 207 5.12 -27.27 6.64
N MET A 208 5.62 -27.42 5.41
CA MET A 208 6.91 -28.05 5.13
C MET A 208 8.10 -27.12 5.42
N THR A 209 7.86 -25.82 5.52
CA THR A 209 8.89 -24.84 5.87
C THR A 209 9.25 -24.94 7.34
N THR A 210 10.53 -25.19 7.59
CA THR A 210 11.15 -25.03 8.90
C THR A 210 11.47 -23.56 9.13
N PHE A 211 10.72 -22.89 9.98
CA PHE A 211 11.02 -21.52 10.40
C PHE A 211 12.16 -21.54 11.42
N VAL A 212 13.27 -20.89 11.08
CA VAL A 212 14.47 -20.78 11.92
C VAL A 212 14.70 -19.33 12.33
N SER A 213 14.39 -18.41 11.42
CA SER A 213 14.55 -16.98 11.63
C SER A 213 13.36 -16.40 12.40
N THR A 214 13.61 -15.33 13.15
CA THR A 214 12.53 -14.57 13.81
C THR A 214 11.55 -14.02 12.78
N VAL A 215 10.27 -14.01 13.12
CA VAL A 215 9.23 -13.57 12.19
C VAL A 215 8.94 -12.07 12.39
N ASP A 216 9.27 -11.28 11.39
CA ASP A 216 9.06 -9.83 11.41
C ASP A 216 7.57 -9.45 11.22
N ALA A 217 7.21 -8.24 11.66
CA ALA A 217 5.88 -7.64 11.44
C ALA A 217 5.39 -7.69 9.97
N PRO A 218 6.17 -7.29 8.95
CA PRO A 218 5.72 -7.38 7.56
C PRO A 218 5.43 -8.83 7.12
N THR A 219 6.23 -9.80 7.57
CA THR A 219 6.03 -11.22 7.26
C THR A 219 4.69 -11.72 7.81
N LEU A 220 4.35 -11.36 9.05
CA LEU A 220 3.04 -11.69 9.62
C LEU A 220 1.90 -10.91 8.94
N GLY A 221 2.13 -9.67 8.54
CA GLY A 221 1.16 -8.89 7.77
C GLY A 221 0.76 -9.57 6.47
N LEU A 222 1.71 -10.22 5.80
CA LEU A 222 1.46 -11.06 4.64
C LEU A 222 0.78 -12.38 5.01
N LEU A 223 1.24 -13.11 6.02
CA LEU A 223 0.72 -14.47 6.28
C LEU A 223 -0.67 -14.48 6.96
N CYS A 224 -0.96 -13.50 7.83
CA CYS A 224 -2.17 -13.47 8.65
C CYS A 224 -3.49 -13.52 7.85
N PRO A 225 -3.70 -12.73 6.77
CA PRO A 225 -4.95 -12.78 6.02
C PRO A 225 -5.19 -14.15 5.37
N MET A 226 -4.14 -14.80 4.87
CA MET A 226 -4.23 -16.13 4.26
C MET A 226 -4.47 -17.21 5.33
N LEU A 227 -3.78 -17.16 6.47
CA LEU A 227 -4.01 -18.09 7.59
C LEU A 227 -5.42 -17.92 8.16
N ARG A 228 -5.91 -16.68 8.27
CA ARG A 228 -7.31 -16.39 8.65
C ARG A 228 -8.30 -17.04 7.72
N ARG A 229 -8.07 -16.95 6.41
CA ARG A 229 -8.91 -17.62 5.43
C ARG A 229 -8.90 -19.14 5.63
N GLY A 230 -7.72 -19.74 5.81
CA GLY A 230 -7.58 -21.18 6.08
C GLY A 230 -8.35 -21.64 7.32
N MET A 231 -8.38 -20.82 8.39
CA MET A 231 -9.15 -21.09 9.61
C MET A 231 -10.66 -20.96 9.43
N MET A 232 -11.11 -20.13 8.48
CA MET A 232 -12.54 -19.92 8.18
C MET A 232 -13.09 -20.93 7.16
N GLU A 233 -12.24 -21.74 6.54
CA GLU A 233 -12.64 -22.70 5.52
C GLU A 233 -13.53 -23.82 6.07
N ARG A 234 -14.41 -24.40 5.25
CA ARG A 234 -15.36 -25.42 5.73
C ARG A 234 -14.71 -26.76 6.06
N LYS A 235 -13.69 -27.18 5.31
CA LYS A 235 -13.07 -28.51 5.52
C LYS A 235 -12.13 -28.47 6.72
N ALA A 236 -12.27 -29.47 7.60
CA ALA A 236 -11.45 -29.59 8.81
C ALA A 236 -9.95 -29.70 8.53
N GLU A 237 -9.58 -30.31 7.40
CA GLU A 237 -8.19 -30.42 6.96
C GLU A 237 -7.52 -29.04 6.84
N PHE A 238 -8.17 -28.06 6.20
CA PHE A 238 -7.64 -26.70 6.05
C PHE A 238 -7.42 -26.00 7.37
N LYS A 239 -8.38 -26.13 8.28
CA LYS A 239 -8.26 -25.56 9.63
C LYS A 239 -7.09 -26.17 10.39
N ARG A 240 -6.91 -27.49 10.31
CA ARG A 240 -5.78 -28.18 10.95
C ARG A 240 -4.45 -27.70 10.38
N LYS A 241 -4.31 -27.60 9.05
CA LYS A 241 -3.09 -27.12 8.39
C LYS A 241 -2.76 -25.68 8.80
N ALA A 242 -3.74 -24.79 8.72
CA ALA A 242 -3.58 -23.39 9.12
C ALA A 242 -3.22 -23.26 10.61
N ALA A 243 -3.86 -24.03 11.50
CA ALA A 243 -3.57 -24.03 12.94
C ALA A 243 -2.14 -24.50 13.25
N LEU A 244 -1.63 -25.51 12.55
CA LEU A 244 -0.25 -25.97 12.70
C LEU A 244 0.76 -24.89 12.29
N VAL A 245 0.53 -24.22 11.16
CA VAL A 245 1.39 -23.11 10.72
C VAL A 245 1.35 -21.96 11.73
N ILE A 246 0.16 -21.59 12.22
CA ILE A 246 -0.02 -20.57 13.27
C ILE A 246 0.79 -20.94 14.52
N GLY A 247 0.68 -22.19 15.01
CA GLY A 247 1.40 -22.66 16.19
C GLY A 247 2.92 -22.62 16.04
N ASN A 248 3.44 -22.96 14.85
CA ASN A 248 4.86 -22.87 14.56
C ASN A 248 5.34 -21.41 14.52
N LEU A 249 4.57 -20.52 13.91
CA LEU A 249 4.90 -19.09 13.83
C LEU A 249 4.88 -18.41 15.20
N CYS A 250 3.91 -18.72 16.07
CA CYS A 250 3.78 -18.14 17.42
C CYS A 250 5.07 -18.26 18.25
N LYS A 251 5.80 -19.37 18.10
CA LYS A 251 7.04 -19.65 18.85
C LYS A 251 8.21 -18.75 18.46
N LEU A 252 8.11 -18.04 17.33
CA LEU A 252 9.19 -17.28 16.71
C LEU A 252 8.92 -15.77 16.65
N VAL A 253 7.82 -15.32 17.28
CA VAL A 253 7.48 -13.89 17.40
C VAL A 253 8.15 -13.34 18.66
N VAL A 254 9.13 -12.46 18.48
CA VAL A 254 9.96 -11.93 19.57
C VAL A 254 9.41 -10.64 20.18
N ASP A 255 8.61 -9.86 19.43
CA ASP A 255 8.20 -8.52 19.85
C ASP A 255 6.77 -8.48 20.44
N PRO A 256 6.55 -7.99 21.67
CA PRO A 256 5.22 -7.79 22.26
C PRO A 256 4.46 -6.56 21.71
N GLY A 257 5.11 -5.69 20.91
CA GLY A 257 4.53 -4.52 20.23
C GLY A 257 3.42 -4.84 19.23
N PHE A 258 3.29 -6.12 18.83
CA PHE A 258 2.16 -6.66 18.07
C PHE A 258 0.79 -6.46 18.73
N ARG A 259 0.72 -6.03 20.00
CA ARG A 259 -0.54 -5.64 20.65
C ARG A 259 -1.26 -4.49 19.93
N HIS A 260 -0.53 -3.57 19.28
CA HIS A 260 -1.15 -2.43 18.59
C HIS A 260 -1.74 -2.77 17.21
N PHE A 261 -1.18 -3.75 16.49
CA PHE A 261 -1.78 -4.28 15.25
C PHE A 261 -3.17 -4.89 15.47
N CYS A 262 -3.51 -5.24 16.72
CA CYS A 262 -4.78 -5.86 17.07
C CYS A 262 -5.95 -4.86 17.12
N CYS A 263 -5.72 -3.54 17.16
CA CYS A 263 -6.77 -2.53 17.39
C CYS A 263 -7.30 -1.86 16.11
N ALA A 264 -6.58 -1.88 14.98
CA ALA A 264 -6.95 -1.14 13.75
C ALA A 264 -7.81 -1.95 12.74
N GLY A 265 -8.63 -2.91 13.20
CA GLY A 265 -9.68 -3.51 12.36
C GLY A 265 -9.50 -4.97 11.94
N PHE A 266 -8.39 -5.64 12.30
CA PHE A 266 -8.25 -7.09 12.15
C PHE A 266 -8.76 -7.84 13.40
N SER A 267 -10.08 -7.78 13.64
CA SER A 267 -10.71 -8.65 14.64
C SER A 267 -10.72 -10.09 14.12
N CYS A 268 -9.78 -10.91 14.61
CA CYS A 268 -9.99 -12.31 15.02
C CYS A 268 -8.65 -13.08 15.09
N VAL A 269 -7.75 -12.96 14.11
CA VAL A 269 -6.59 -13.88 14.01
C VAL A 269 -5.35 -13.39 14.73
N THR A 270 -5.01 -12.10 14.68
CA THR A 270 -3.92 -11.56 15.53
C THR A 270 -4.25 -11.73 17.01
N CYS A 271 -5.54 -11.64 17.39
CA CYS A 271 -6.01 -11.96 18.74
C CYS A 271 -5.88 -13.45 19.06
N MET A 272 -6.05 -14.37 18.09
CA MET A 272 -5.73 -15.80 18.28
C MET A 272 -4.22 -16.01 18.47
N PHE A 273 -3.35 -15.36 17.70
CA PHE A 273 -1.90 -15.41 17.88
C PHE A 273 -1.49 -14.91 19.27
N VAL A 274 -2.02 -13.77 19.71
CA VAL A 274 -1.76 -13.20 21.05
C VAL A 274 -2.36 -14.06 22.17
N LYS A 275 -3.55 -14.66 21.97
CA LYS A 275 -4.16 -15.57 22.96
C LYS A 275 -3.41 -16.91 23.05
N ALA A 276 -2.93 -17.45 21.93
CA ALA A 276 -2.11 -18.66 21.90
C ALA A 276 -0.73 -18.42 22.54
N ALA A 277 -0.09 -17.27 22.26
CA ALA A 277 1.14 -16.86 22.93
C ALA A 277 0.93 -16.61 24.45
N ARG A 278 -0.25 -16.10 24.86
CA ARG A 278 -0.61 -15.95 26.27
C ARG A 278 -0.74 -17.29 27.01
N SER A 279 -1.30 -18.32 26.37
CA SER A 279 -1.45 -19.63 27.03
C SER A 279 -0.11 -20.32 27.30
N GLU A 280 0.89 -20.16 26.42
CA GLU A 280 2.24 -20.72 26.62
C GLU A 280 3.06 -19.93 27.65
N ALA A 281 2.88 -18.59 27.75
CA ALA A 281 3.57 -17.78 28.75
C ALA A 281 3.05 -17.96 30.19
N THR A 282 1.87 -18.57 30.38
CA THR A 282 1.28 -18.87 31.69
C THR A 282 1.41 -20.32 32.13
N THR A 283 1.90 -21.21 31.26
CA THR A 283 2.25 -22.57 31.70
C THR A 283 3.62 -22.53 32.36
N PRO A 284 3.76 -22.84 33.67
CA PRO A 284 5.08 -23.01 34.26
C PRO A 284 5.78 -24.13 33.51
N VAL A 285 7.01 -23.87 33.05
CA VAL A 285 7.89 -24.90 32.51
C VAL A 285 8.11 -25.89 33.66
N VAL A 286 7.43 -27.03 33.61
CA VAL A 286 7.78 -28.17 34.45
C VAL A 286 9.08 -28.70 33.86
N GLU A 287 10.20 -28.31 34.45
CA GLU A 287 11.47 -29.00 34.27
C GLU A 287 11.30 -30.40 34.85
N ASP A 288 10.86 -31.36 34.02
CA ASP A 288 11.04 -32.78 34.34
C ASP A 288 12.52 -33.12 34.11
N ARG A 289 13.33 -32.79 35.12
CA ARG A 289 14.53 -33.55 35.42
C ARG A 289 14.09 -34.72 36.29
N PHE A 290 14.17 -35.94 35.76
CA PHE A 290 14.83 -37.12 36.35
C PHE A 290 14.74 -38.27 35.35
#